data_AF-A0A6P6GDD6-F1
#
_entry.id   AF-A0A6P6GDD6-F1
#
_cell.length_a   1.000
_cell.length_b   1.000
_cell.length_c   1.000
_cell.angle_alpha   90.00
_cell.angle_beta   90.00
_cell.angle_gamma   90.00
#
_symmetry.space_group_name_H-M   'P 1'
#
loop_
_entity.id
_entity.type
_entity.pdbx_description
1 polymer ?
#
loop_
_entity_poly.entity_id
_entity_poly.type
_entity_poly.pdbx_seq_one_letter_code
_entity_poly.pdbx_strand_id
1 'polypeptide(L)'
;MVSGISQGEMVTVLSIDGGGIRGIIPGTLLAFLESKLQELDGADARIADYFDIIAGTSTGGIVTTILTAPNKDNRPLFWLGGC
;
A
#
# COMPACT_ATOMS: atom_id res chain seq x y z
N MET A 1 28.70 -12.23 -9.06
CA MET A 1 28.22 -12.98 -7.89
C MET A 1 28.14 -11.99 -6.73
N VAL A 2 26.99 -11.37 -6.50
CA VAL A 2 26.78 -10.58 -5.28
C VAL A 2 26.37 -11.56 -4.19
N SER A 3 27.21 -11.62 -3.17
CA SER A 3 27.08 -12.44 -1.97
C SER A 3 25.77 -12.12 -1.25
N GLY A 4 24.95 -13.16 -1.07
CA GLY A 4 23.69 -13.11 -0.34
C GLY A 4 23.89 -12.57 1.06
N ILE A 5 23.16 -11.50 1.36
CA ILE A 5 22.84 -11.13 2.73
C ILE A 5 21.98 -12.29 3.26
N SER A 6 22.42 -12.94 4.33
CA SER A 6 21.56 -13.81 5.13
C SER A 6 20.46 -12.93 5.74
N GLN A 7 19.37 -12.70 5.01
CA GLN A 7 18.26 -11.92 5.53
C GLN A 7 17.50 -12.77 6.54
N GLY A 8 17.49 -12.36 7.80
CA GLY A 8 16.28 -12.57 8.59
C GLY A 8 15.13 -11.95 7.78
N GLU A 9 13.99 -12.64 7.71
CA GLU A 9 12.84 -12.24 6.89
C GLU A 9 12.60 -10.72 7.05
N MET A 10 12.78 -9.95 5.96
CA MET A 10 12.54 -8.51 6.00
C MET A 10 11.04 -8.29 6.16
N VAL A 11 10.65 -7.69 7.28
CA VAL A 11 9.26 -7.27 7.50
C VAL A 11 9.05 -5.88 6.94
N THR A 12 8.07 -5.71 6.06
CA THR A 12 7.72 -4.42 5.46
C THR A 12 6.51 -3.80 6.16
N VAL A 13 6.65 -2.55 6.59
CA VAL A 13 5.62 -1.82 7.34
C VAL A 13 5.30 -0.50 6.66
N LEU A 14 4.01 -0.27 6.38
CA LEU A 14 3.47 1.00 5.89
C LEU A 14 2.67 1.68 7.01
N SER A 15 3.05 2.91 7.38
CA SER A 15 2.33 3.74 8.35
C SER A 15 1.79 5.00 7.69
N ILE A 16 0.50 5.28 7.87
CA ILE A 16 -0.20 6.43 7.30
C ILE A 16 -0.71 7.34 8.42
N ASP A 17 -0.12 8.52 8.52
CA ASP A 17 -0.50 9.50 9.53
C ASP A 17 -1.90 10.07 9.29
N GLY A 18 -2.56 10.45 10.39
CA GLY A 18 -3.80 11.21 10.36
C GLY A 18 -3.56 12.66 9.91
N GLY A 19 -4.53 13.26 9.23
CA GLY A 19 -4.38 14.64 8.75
C GLY A 19 -5.68 15.35 8.36
N GLY A 20 -6.85 14.79 8.69
CA GLY A 20 -8.13 15.30 8.22
C GLY A 20 -8.15 15.38 6.69
N ILE A 21 -8.45 16.54 6.13
CA ILE A 21 -8.42 16.80 4.68
C ILE A 21 -7.02 16.69 4.06
N ARG A 22 -5.95 16.84 4.86
CA ARG A 22 -4.57 16.69 4.38
C ARG A 22 -4.21 15.24 4.07
N GLY A 23 -5.10 14.28 4.35
CA GLY A 23 -4.98 12.89 3.90
C GLY A 23 -4.89 12.75 2.37
N ILE A 24 -5.24 13.79 1.61
CA ILE A 24 -4.99 13.83 0.16
C ILE A 24 -3.50 13.75 -0.20
N ILE A 25 -2.60 14.29 0.63
CA ILE A 25 -1.16 14.26 0.39
C ILE A 25 -0.61 12.82 0.41
N PRO A 26 -0.79 12.04 1.50
CA PRO A 26 -0.40 10.63 1.48
C PRO A 26 -1.22 9.82 0.47
N GLY A 27 -2.48 10.16 0.22
CA GLY A 27 -3.30 9.51 -0.80
C GLY A 27 -2.70 9.60 -2.20
N THR A 28 -2.30 10.80 -2.64
CA THR A 28 -1.66 10.99 -3.95
C THR A 28 -0.29 10.30 -4.02
N LEU A 29 0.48 10.32 -2.93
CA LEU A 29 1.77 9.63 -2.87
C LEU A 29 1.61 8.11 -3.03
N LEU A 30 0.63 7.53 -2.34
CA LEU A 30 0.32 6.10 -2.42
C LEU A 30 -0.20 5.71 -3.81
N ALA A 31 -1.03 6.55 -4.44
CA ALA A 31 -1.48 6.32 -5.83
C ALA A 31 -0.30 6.31 -6.81
N PHE A 32 0.67 7.22 -6.63
CA PHE A 32 1.89 7.25 -7.44
C PHE A 32 2.75 6.01 -7.19
N LEU A 33 2.92 5.62 -5.93
CA LEU A 33 3.67 4.41 -5.56
C LEU A 33 3.05 3.16 -6.20
N GLU A 34 1.72 2.99 -6.09
CA GLU A 34 1.01 1.86 -6.67
C GLU A 34 1.15 1.82 -8.20
N SER A 35 1.05 2.97 -8.87
CA SER A 35 1.32 3.05 -10.32
C SER A 35 2.72 2.57 -10.67
N LYS A 36 3.73 2.89 -9.85
CA LYS A 36 5.11 2.41 -10.07
C LYS A 36 5.27 0.92 -9.82
N LEU A 37 4.59 0.37 -8.82
CA LEU A 37 4.56 -1.08 -8.59
C LEU A 37 3.89 -1.80 -9.78
N GLN A 38 2.83 -1.22 -10.32
CA GLN A 38 2.14 -1.78 -11.50
C GLN A 38 2.97 -1.71 -12.78
N GLU A 39 3.77 -0.66 -12.96
CA GLU A 39 4.74 -0.58 -14.07
C GLU A 39 5.82 -1.67 -13.98
N LEU A 40 6.19 -2.10 -12.77
CA LEU A 40 7.25 -3.09 -12.54
C LEU A 40 6.72 -4.53 -12.59
N ASP A 41 5.62 -4.81 -11.89
CA ASP A 41 5.14 -6.18 -11.63
C ASP A 41 3.79 -6.50 -12.28
N GLY A 42 3.15 -5.51 -12.92
CA GLY A 42 1.93 -5.68 -13.71
C GLY A 42 0.69 -4.99 -13.13
N ALA A 43 -0.34 -4.82 -13.95
CA ALA A 43 -1.53 -4.01 -13.65
C ALA A 43 -2.33 -4.46 -12.40
N ASP A 44 -2.17 -5.72 -11.99
CA ASP A 44 -2.85 -6.28 -10.82
C ASP A 44 -2.09 -6.06 -9.51
N ALA A 45 -0.86 -5.57 -9.55
CA ALA A 45 -0.08 -5.26 -8.35
C ALA A 45 -0.81 -4.23 -7.47
N ARG A 46 -0.93 -4.53 -6.18
CA ARG A 46 -1.54 -3.64 -5.18
C ARG A 46 -0.57 -3.42 -4.03
N ILE A 47 -0.68 -2.28 -3.35
CA ILE A 47 0.16 -1.96 -2.18
C ILE A 47 0.11 -3.07 -1.12
N ALA A 48 -1.07 -3.68 -0.90
CA ALA A 48 -1.25 -4.76 0.06
C ALA A 48 -0.45 -6.04 -0.25
N ASP A 49 0.00 -6.24 -1.49
CA ASP A 49 0.82 -7.41 -1.87
C ASP A 49 2.29 -7.28 -1.42
N TYR A 50 2.74 -6.07 -1.04
CA TYR A 50 4.16 -5.77 -0.73
C TYR A 50 4.43 -5.45 0.74
N PHE A 51 3.38 -5.14 1.51
CA PHE A 51 3.49 -4.72 2.91
C PHE A 51 2.87 -5.77 3.83
N ASP A 52 3.68 -6.35 4.71
CA ASP A 52 3.20 -7.30 5.73
C ASP A 52 2.26 -6.64 6.73
N ILE A 53 2.53 -5.36 7.04
CA ILE A 53 1.76 -4.58 8.01
C ILE A 53 1.42 -3.22 7.42
N ILE A 54 0.13 -2.87 7.44
CA ILE A 54 -0.36 -1.54 7.09
C ILE A 54 -1.11 -0.97 8.28
N ALA A 55 -0.66 0.18 8.77
CA ALA A 55 -1.26 0.90 9.89
C ALA A 55 -1.62 2.33 9.50
N GLY A 56 -2.69 2.86 10.10
CA GLY A 56 -3.08 4.25 9.88
C GLY A 56 -3.95 4.79 10.99
N THR A 57 -3.83 6.10 11.27
CA THR A 57 -4.60 6.78 12.32
C THR A 57 -5.55 7.81 11.72
N SER A 58 -6.80 7.89 12.21
CA SER A 58 -7.82 8.83 11.71
C SER A 58 -8.05 8.67 10.19
N THR A 59 -7.93 9.74 9.39
CA THR A 59 -8.01 9.65 7.92
C THR A 59 -7.05 8.62 7.34
N GLY A 60 -5.85 8.48 7.91
CA GLY A 60 -4.89 7.46 7.50
C GLY A 60 -5.42 6.03 7.70
N GLY A 61 -6.20 5.79 8.76
CA GLY A 61 -6.85 4.50 9.00
C GLY A 61 -7.98 4.20 8.02
N ILE A 62 -8.70 5.24 7.55
CA ILE A 62 -9.67 5.08 6.45
C ILE A 62 -8.95 4.66 5.17
N VAL A 63 -7.83 5.32 4.83
CA VAL A 63 -7.00 4.95 3.68
C VAL A 63 -6.47 3.52 3.81
N THR A 64 -5.97 3.14 4.99
CA THR A 64 -5.56 1.75 5.29
C THR A 64 -6.70 0.77 5.03
N THR A 65 -7.92 1.07 5.46
CA THR A 65 -9.08 0.21 5.25
C THR A 65 -9.40 0.06 3.76
N ILE A 66 -9.35 1.15 2.99
CA ILE A 66 -9.57 1.14 1.54
C ILE A 66 -8.56 0.21 0.84
N LEU A 67 -7.28 0.28 1.25
CA LEU A 67 -6.20 -0.52 0.67
C LEU A 67 -6.19 -2.00 1.08
N THR A 68 -6.86 -2.36 2.17
CA THR A 68 -6.82 -3.73 2.74
C THR A 68 -8.16 -4.45 2.73
N ALA A 69 -9.27 -3.75 2.47
CA ALA A 69 -10.60 -4.36 2.42
C ALA A 69 -10.68 -5.39 1.28
N PRO A 70 -10.93 -6.68 1.56
CA PRO A 70 -10.96 -7.70 0.54
C PRO A 70 -12.24 -7.64 -0.29
N ASN A 71 -12.11 -7.91 -1.59
CA ASN A 71 -13.21 -8.21 -2.49
C ASN A 71 -13.52 -9.72 -2.50
N LYS A 72 -14.46 -10.14 -3.37
CA LYS A 72 -14.88 -11.54 -3.47
C LYS A 72 -13.74 -12.49 -3.88
N ASP A 73 -12.68 -11.95 -4.47
CA ASP A 73 -11.49 -12.66 -4.93
C ASP A 73 -10.32 -12.52 -3.94
N ASN A 74 -10.57 -12.06 -2.70
CA ASN A 74 -9.56 -11.76 -1.67
C ASN A 74 -8.47 -10.76 -2.12
N ARG A 75 -8.79 -9.85 -3.05
CA ARG A 75 -7.92 -8.73 -3.43
C ARG A 75 -8.45 -7.41 -2.87
N PRO A 76 -7.62 -6.37 -2.71
CA PRO A 76 -8.10 -5.04 -2.31
C PRO A 76 -9.25 -4.55 -3.18
N LEU A 77 -10.38 -4.20 -2.55
CA LEU A 77 -11.62 -3.80 -3.20
C LEU A 77 -11.53 -2.39 -3.81
N PHE A 78 -10.69 -1.54 -3.22
CA PHE A 78 -10.43 -0.19 -3.68
C PHE A 78 -8.91 0.06 -3.75
N TRP A 79 -8.51 0.90 -4.69
CA TRP A 79 -7.12 1.29 -4.90
C TRP A 79 -7.08 2.74 -5.41
N LEU A 80 -6.05 3.49 -5.04
CA LEU A 80 -6.07 4.96 -5.12
C LEU A 80 -5.85 5.49 -6.55
N GLY A 81 -5.47 4.62 -7.50
CA GLY A 81 -5.32 4.96 -8.91
C GLY A 81 -6.60 4.84 -9.76
N GLY A 82 -7.70 4.34 -9.19
CA GLY A 82 -8.96 4.08 -9.90
C GLY A 82 -10.09 5.10 -9.70
N CYS A 83 -9.80 6.25 -9.07
CA CYS A 83 -10.74 7.37 -8.90
C CYS A 83 -10.67 8.35 -10.07
#